data_AF-M2RTM4-F1
#
_entry.id   AF-M2RTM4-F1
#
_cell.length_a   1.000
_cell.length_b   1.000
_cell.length_c   1.000
_cell.angle_alpha   90.00
_cell.angle_beta   90.00
_cell.angle_gamma   90.00
#
_symmetry.space_group_name_H-M   'P 1'
#
loop_
_entity.id
_entity.type
_entity.pdbx_description
1 polymer ?
#
loop_
_entity_poly.entity_id
_entity_poly.type
_entity_poly.pdbx_seq_one_letter_code
_entity_poly.pdbx_strand_id
1 'polypeptide(L)'
;MQWAIHDKRILETVVVNIRNYMDDLVKVFPPDKAEKLLATQQNLQEEDVENLSPRELKMLKDLAERDYDDMLVKAVEHAIKYRNSSSHIYGGEWTVKGEDRDFKHSSGDDVARGATGTGHIYTGKYDISGSGTSNFGNKYE
;
A
#
# COMPACT_ATOMS: atom_id res chain seq x y z
N MET A 1 19.46 -7.40 32.83
CA MET A 1 20.30 -6.19 33.00
C MET A 1 19.97 -5.24 31.87
N GLN A 2 19.50 -4.02 32.16
CA GLN A 2 19.17 -3.02 31.14
C GLN A 2 20.30 -2.01 31.03
N TRP A 3 20.63 -1.57 29.82
CA TRP A 3 21.65 -0.57 29.52
C TRP A 3 21.10 0.43 28.50
N ALA A 4 21.70 1.63 28.45
CA ALA A 4 21.24 2.71 27.59
C ALA A 4 22.38 3.30 26.77
N ILE A 5 22.06 3.75 25.55
CA ILE A 5 22.95 4.52 24.70
C ILE A 5 22.62 6.00 24.91
N HIS A 6 23.59 6.77 25.39
CA HIS A 6 23.39 8.20 25.70
C HIS A 6 23.89 9.13 24.58
N ASP A 7 24.69 8.62 23.65
CA ASP A 7 25.22 9.39 22.52
C ASP A 7 24.52 8.99 21.22
N LYS A 8 23.91 9.99 20.57
CA LYS A 8 23.26 9.85 19.26
C LYS A 8 24.20 9.22 18.22
N ARG A 9 25.48 9.61 18.18
CA ARG A 9 26.45 9.11 17.20
C ARG A 9 26.75 7.63 17.38
N ILE A 10 26.73 7.15 18.63
CA ILE A 10 26.92 5.73 18.93
C ILE A 10 25.70 4.95 18.42
N LEU A 11 24.49 5.46 18.67
CA LEU A 11 23.26 4.84 18.16
C LEU A 11 23.27 4.77 16.62
N GLU A 12 23.58 5.87 15.94
CA GLU A 12 23.67 5.91 14.47
C GLU A 12 24.70 4.90 13.94
N THR A 13 25.88 4.84 14.56
CA THR A 13 26.92 3.86 14.20
C THR A 13 26.44 2.42 14.38
N VAL A 14 25.75 2.11 15.48
CA VAL A 14 25.23 0.76 15.76
C VAL A 14 24.19 0.36 14.71
N VAL A 15 23.26 1.25 14.37
CA VAL A 15 22.24 1.01 13.35
C VAL A 15 22.87 0.72 11.99
N VAL A 16 23.81 1.57 11.55
CA VAL A 16 24.52 1.39 10.27
C VAL A 16 25.31 0.08 10.24
N ASN A 17 26.01 -0.26 11.33
CA ASN A 17 26.80 -1.49 11.38
C ASN A 17 25.92 -2.74 11.33
N ILE A 18 24.84 -2.79 12.12
CA ILE A 18 23.89 -3.90 12.10
C ILE A 18 23.34 -4.09 10.69
N ARG A 19 22.96 -3.00 10.02
CA ARG A 19 22.45 -3.06 8.65
C ARG A 19 23.48 -3.64 7.68
N ASN A 20 24.70 -3.13 7.67
CA ASN A 20 25.76 -3.63 6.79
C ASN A 20 26.03 -5.13 7.03
N TYR A 21 25.99 -5.57 8.29
CA TYR A 21 26.13 -6.99 8.62
C TYR A 21 24.96 -7.83 8.12
N MET A 22 23.73 -7.31 8.15
CA MET A 22 22.58 -8.00 7.57
C MET A 22 22.72 -8.13 6.04
N ASP A 23 23.14 -7.06 5.36
CA ASP A 23 23.39 -7.09 3.91
C ASP A 23 24.48 -8.09 3.54
N ASP A 24 25.54 -8.18 4.35
CA ASP A 24 26.61 -9.16 4.16
C ASP A 24 26.15 -10.59 4.46
N LEU A 25 25.29 -10.78 5.45
CA LEU A 25 24.73 -12.09 5.81
C LEU A 25 23.89 -12.67 4.68
N VAL A 26 23.12 -11.84 3.96
CA VAL A 26 22.35 -12.28 2.78
C VAL A 26 23.30 -12.79 1.67
N LYS A 27 24.47 -12.17 1.48
CA LYS A 27 25.45 -12.57 0.46
C LYS A 27 26.12 -13.92 0.74
N VAL A 28 26.08 -14.41 1.98
CA VAL A 28 26.64 -15.72 2.35
C VAL A 28 25.74 -16.86 1.84
N PHE A 29 24.48 -16.59 1.56
CA PHE A 29 23.58 -17.62 1.03
C PHE A 29 23.89 -17.92 -0.44
N PRO A 30 23.77 -19.20 -0.86
CA PRO A 30 23.82 -19.59 -2.27
C PRO A 30 22.85 -18.75 -3.12
N PRO A 31 23.18 -18.37 -4.36
CA PRO A 31 22.35 -17.48 -5.17
C PRO A 31 20.89 -17.94 -5.33
N ASP A 32 20.67 -19.26 -5.47
CA ASP A 32 19.34 -19.90 -5.58
C ASP A 32 18.50 -19.80 -4.30
N LYS A 33 19.15 -19.60 -3.15
CA LYS A 33 18.51 -19.40 -1.84
C LYS A 33 18.41 -17.94 -1.48
N ALA A 34 19.39 -17.12 -1.88
CA ALA A 34 19.40 -15.68 -1.65
C ALA A 34 18.19 -15.01 -2.32
N GLU A 35 17.83 -15.42 -3.54
CA GLU A 35 16.64 -14.90 -4.23
C GLU A 35 15.35 -15.21 -3.46
N LYS A 36 15.17 -16.45 -2.99
CA LYS A 36 14.01 -16.84 -2.17
C LYS A 36 13.99 -16.09 -0.83
N LEU A 37 15.16 -15.86 -0.23
CA LEU A 37 15.28 -15.18 1.04
C LEU A 37 14.91 -13.69 0.90
N LEU A 38 15.38 -13.02 -0.16
CA LEU A 38 15.00 -11.65 -0.49
C LEU A 38 13.50 -11.52 -0.76
N ALA A 39 12.91 -12.43 -1.54
CA ALA A 39 11.48 -12.45 -1.79
C ALA A 39 10.67 -12.66 -0.49
N THR A 40 11.13 -13.56 0.38
CA THR A 40 10.48 -13.80 1.68
C THR A 40 10.60 -12.58 2.58
N GLN A 41 11.77 -11.95 2.64
CA GLN A 41 12.01 -10.74 3.43
C GLN A 41 11.13 -9.59 2.95
N GLN A 42 10.93 -9.44 1.64
CA GLN A 42 10.03 -8.44 1.09
C GLN A 42 8.58 -8.67 1.53
N ASN A 43 8.08 -9.91 1.43
CA ASN A 43 6.72 -10.25 1.87
C ASN A 43 6.50 -9.97 3.37
N LEU A 44 7.49 -10.30 4.21
CA LEU A 44 7.42 -10.03 5.65
C LEU A 44 7.39 -8.54 5.95
N GLN A 45 8.19 -7.73 5.23
CA GLN A 45 8.17 -6.28 5.40
C GLN A 45 6.86 -5.66 4.92
N GLU A 46 6.24 -6.20 3.87
CA GLU A 46 4.91 -5.76 3.42
C GLU A 46 3.83 -6.07 4.47
N GLU A 47 3.89 -7.23 5.14
CA GLU A 47 3.01 -7.61 6.25
C GLU A 47 3.21 -6.68 7.47
N ASP A 48 4.46 -6.38 7.82
CA ASP A 48 4.81 -5.51 8.96
C ASP A 48 4.24 -4.09 8.81
N VAL A 49 4.15 -3.58 7.58
CA VAL A 49 3.65 -2.22 7.30
C VAL A 49 2.16 -2.17 6.98
N GLU A 50 1.50 -3.31 6.76
CA GLU A 50 0.11 -3.39 6.30
C GLU A 50 -0.87 -2.63 7.22
N ASN A 51 -0.65 -2.72 8.53
CA ASN A 51 -1.55 -2.18 9.56
C ASN A 51 -1.19 -0.76 10.04
N LEU A 52 -0.11 -0.17 9.55
CA LEU A 52 0.32 1.17 9.95
C LEU A 52 -0.62 2.24 9.41
N SER A 53 -0.96 3.29 10.15
CA SER A 53 -1.77 4.40 9.64
C SER A 53 -1.06 5.17 8.52
N PRO A 54 -1.78 5.95 7.68
CA PRO A 54 -1.15 6.76 6.63
C PRO A 54 -0.06 7.71 7.14
N ARG A 55 -0.21 8.24 8.36
CA ARG A 55 0.79 9.10 8.99
C ARG A 55 2.05 8.30 9.37
N GLU A 56 1.87 7.11 9.94
CA GLU A 56 2.97 6.22 10.31
C GLU A 56 3.72 5.72 9.08
N LEU A 57 3.02 5.35 8.00
CA LEU A 57 3.63 4.98 6.72
C LEU A 57 4.48 6.13 6.15
N LYS A 58 3.97 7.37 6.19
CA LYS A 58 4.76 8.53 5.74
C LYS A 58 6.01 8.75 6.58
N MET A 59 5.88 8.66 7.90
CA MET A 59 7.04 8.80 8.81
C MET A 59 8.06 7.69 8.59
N LEU A 60 7.60 6.45 8.37
CA LEU A 60 8.46 5.30 8.13
C LEU A 60 9.19 5.42 6.79
N LYS A 61 8.52 5.91 5.74
CA LYS A 61 9.15 6.24 4.46
C LYS A 61 10.27 7.27 4.62
N ASP A 62 9.97 8.39 5.31
CA ASP A 62 10.94 9.47 5.52
C ASP A 62 12.17 9.00 6.32
N LEU A 63 12.00 8.04 7.24
CA LEU A 63 13.11 7.43 8.00
C LEU A 63 13.89 6.43 7.14
N ALA A 64 13.20 5.54 6.43
CA ALA A 64 13.81 4.53 5.59
C ALA A 64 14.64 5.13 4.45
N GLU A 65 14.19 6.25 3.85
CA GLU A 65 14.94 6.99 2.84
C GLU A 65 16.22 7.62 3.39
N ARG A 66 16.19 8.11 4.63
CA ARG A 66 17.38 8.69 5.29
C ARG A 66 18.40 7.63 5.65
N ASP A 67 17.92 6.47 6.06
CA ASP A 67 18.73 5.34 6.47
C ASP A 67 19.07 4.40 5.31
N TYR A 68 18.70 4.75 4.06
CA TYR A 68 18.90 4.02 2.80
C TYR A 68 18.39 2.57 2.80
N ASP A 69 17.34 2.23 3.55
CA ASP A 69 16.72 0.90 3.51
C ASP A 69 15.74 0.78 2.33
N ASP A 70 16.29 0.51 1.14
CA ASP A 70 15.54 0.42 -0.12
C ASP A 70 14.40 -0.62 -0.07
N MET A 71 14.56 -1.67 0.74
CA MET A 71 13.58 -2.74 0.85
C MET A 71 12.36 -2.27 1.63
N LEU A 72 12.60 -1.61 2.77
CA LEU A 72 11.54 -1.01 3.57
C LEU A 72 10.84 0.14 2.81
N VAL A 73 11.59 0.96 2.06
CA VAL A 73 11.00 2.00 1.20
C VAL A 73 10.01 1.38 0.20
N LYS A 74 10.41 0.30 -0.48
CA LYS A 74 9.53 -0.39 -1.45
C LYS A 74 8.28 -0.97 -0.78
N ALA A 75 8.41 -1.60 0.38
CA ALA A 75 7.27 -2.13 1.12
C ALA A 75 6.28 -1.02 1.53
N VAL A 76 6.80 0.11 2.02
CA VAL A 76 5.97 1.27 2.37
C VAL A 76 5.31 1.91 1.15
N GLU A 77 6.02 2.06 0.04
CA GLU A 77 5.46 2.56 -1.21
C GLU A 77 4.38 1.64 -1.76
N HIS A 78 4.60 0.32 -1.68
CA HIS A 78 3.60 -0.67 -2.04
C HIS A 78 2.34 -0.53 -1.18
N ALA A 79 2.49 -0.43 0.15
CA ALA A 79 1.36 -0.24 1.07
C ALA A 79 0.59 1.08 0.84
N ILE A 80 1.30 2.19 0.62
CA ILE A 80 0.67 3.48 0.28
C ILE A 80 -0.08 3.39 -1.04
N LYS A 81 0.56 2.82 -2.08
CA LYS A 81 -0.06 2.65 -3.39
C LYS A 81 -1.28 1.76 -3.29
N TYR A 82 -1.16 0.60 -2.62
CA TYR A 82 -2.22 -0.37 -2.40
C TYR A 82 -3.44 0.25 -1.72
N ARG A 83 -3.23 1.11 -0.71
CA ARG A 83 -4.31 1.85 -0.03
C ARG A 83 -4.97 2.91 -0.90
N ASN A 84 -4.18 3.71 -1.59
CA ASN A 84 -4.71 4.68 -2.56
C ASN A 84 -5.47 3.98 -3.69
N SER A 85 -5.07 2.75 -4.01
CA SER A 85 -5.77 1.92 -4.97
C SER A 85 -6.98 1.16 -4.43
N SER A 86 -7.11 0.99 -3.12
CA SER A 86 -8.29 0.38 -2.51
C SER A 86 -9.30 1.42 -2.01
N SER A 87 -8.99 2.72 -2.13
CA SER A 87 -9.89 3.81 -1.79
C SER A 87 -10.65 4.34 -3.01
N HIS A 88 -11.99 4.33 -2.95
CA HIS A 88 -12.85 5.11 -3.84
C HIS A 88 -13.10 6.48 -3.25
N ILE A 89 -12.81 7.54 -4.00
CA ILE A 89 -13.17 8.89 -3.61
C ILE A 89 -14.33 9.34 -4.49
N TYR A 90 -15.51 9.48 -3.87
CA TYR A 90 -16.72 10.02 -4.50
C TYR A 90 -16.89 11.48 -4.08
N GLY A 91 -16.78 12.41 -5.04
CA GLY A 91 -17.01 13.83 -4.78
C GLY A 91 -17.80 14.49 -5.91
N GLY A 92 -19.11 14.67 -5.73
CA GLY A 92 -19.97 15.25 -6.77
C GLY A 92 -21.45 15.26 -6.42
N GLU A 93 -22.25 15.95 -7.23
CA GLU A 93 -23.72 15.90 -7.17
C GLU A 93 -24.23 14.92 -8.23
N TRP A 94 -25.08 13.99 -7.80
CA TRP A 94 -25.66 12.95 -8.64
C TRP A 94 -27.14 13.20 -8.80
N THR A 95 -27.59 13.37 -10.04
CA THR A 95 -29.00 13.49 -10.36
C THR A 95 -29.41 12.32 -11.24
N VAL A 96 -30.24 11.44 -10.67
CA VAL A 96 -30.77 10.26 -11.36
C VAL A 96 -32.23 10.52 -11.71
N LYS A 97 -32.57 10.47 -13.01
CA LYS A 97 -33.93 10.65 -13.53
C LYS A 97 -34.32 9.43 -14.37
N GLY A 98 -34.90 8.42 -13.75
CA GLY A 98 -35.42 7.23 -14.46
C GLY A 98 -36.93 7.28 -14.61
N GLU A 99 -37.44 6.99 -15.81
CA GLU A 99 -38.82 6.52 -16.00
C GLU A 99 -38.85 5.01 -15.69
N ASP A 100 -39.66 4.64 -14.69
CA ASP A 100 -40.12 3.30 -14.34
C ASP A 100 -39.11 2.14 -14.16
N ARG A 101 -39.02 1.70 -12.89
CA ARG A 101 -38.81 0.33 -12.37
C ARG A 101 -37.50 -0.43 -12.65
N ASP A 102 -36.75 -0.15 -13.71
CA ASP A 102 -35.60 -1.00 -14.12
C ASP A 102 -34.22 -0.32 -14.04
N PHE A 103 -34.13 0.88 -13.48
CA PHE A 103 -32.83 1.54 -13.27
C PHE A 103 -32.13 1.01 -12.01
N LYS A 104 -30.90 0.52 -12.16
CA LYS A 104 -30.03 0.06 -11.06
C LYS A 104 -28.75 0.88 -11.02
N HIS A 105 -28.46 1.48 -9.87
CA HIS A 105 -27.20 2.20 -9.64
C HIS A 105 -26.40 1.51 -8.54
N SER A 106 -25.13 1.25 -8.80
CA SER A 106 -24.16 0.75 -7.83
C SER A 106 -22.92 1.63 -7.79
N SER A 107 -22.47 1.93 -6.59
CA SER A 107 -21.21 2.60 -6.29
C SER A 107 -20.38 1.70 -5.39
N GLY A 108 -19.24 1.22 -5.87
CA GLY A 108 -18.32 0.33 -5.17
C GLY A 108 -17.65 -0.65 -6.13
N ASP A 109 -16.61 -1.35 -5.68
CA ASP A 109 -15.99 -2.38 -6.51
C ASP A 109 -16.85 -3.64 -6.57
N ASP A 110 -16.93 -4.22 -7.77
CA ASP A 110 -17.39 -5.59 -7.98
C ASP A 110 -16.14 -6.49 -7.96
N VAL A 111 -15.91 -7.17 -6.84
CA VAL A 111 -14.65 -7.89 -6.57
C VAL A 111 -14.91 -9.40 -6.55
N ALA A 112 -14.34 -10.12 -7.52
CA ALA A 112 -14.22 -11.58 -7.42
C ALA A 112 -13.29 -11.97 -6.25
N ARG A 113 -13.55 -13.13 -5.64
CA ARG A 113 -12.80 -13.60 -4.46
C ARG A 113 -11.32 -13.77 -4.81
N GLY A 114 -10.44 -12.90 -4.30
CA GLY A 114 -8.99 -12.95 -4.53
C GLY A 114 -8.45 -11.89 -5.50
N ALA A 115 -9.27 -10.98 -6.02
CA ALA A 115 -8.79 -9.90 -6.87
C ALA A 115 -8.21 -8.72 -6.09
N THR A 116 -7.08 -8.18 -6.56
CA THR A 116 -6.45 -6.95 -6.09
C THR A 116 -6.69 -5.82 -7.07
N GLY A 117 -6.98 -4.63 -6.55
CA GLY A 117 -7.58 -3.56 -7.34
C GLY A 117 -6.88 -2.21 -7.30
N THR A 118 -7.07 -1.41 -8.37
CA THR A 118 -6.69 0.01 -8.53
C THR A 118 -7.84 0.96 -8.16
N GLY A 119 -7.57 2.11 -7.57
CA GLY A 119 -8.61 3.00 -7.03
C GLY A 119 -9.06 3.99 -8.09
N HIS A 120 -10.31 4.46 -7.99
CA HIS A 120 -10.85 5.46 -8.92
C HIS A 120 -11.35 6.69 -8.17
N ILE A 121 -11.15 7.87 -8.78
CA ILE A 121 -11.64 9.15 -8.30
C ILE A 121 -12.76 9.60 -9.24
N TYR A 122 -13.99 9.66 -8.73
CA TYR A 122 -15.15 10.13 -9.47
C TYR A 122 -15.51 11.53 -8.98
N THR A 123 -15.13 12.54 -9.77
CA THR A 123 -15.42 13.95 -9.47
C THR A 123 -16.12 14.65 -10.64
N GLY A 124 -17.31 15.20 -10.39
CA GLY A 124 -18.14 15.83 -11.42
C GLY A 124 -19.62 15.93 -11.05
N LYS A 125 -20.43 16.58 -11.91
CA LYS A 125 -21.89 16.48 -11.88
C LYS A 125 -22.32 15.46 -12.92
N TYR A 126 -23.07 14.44 -12.49
CA TYR A 126 -23.55 13.38 -13.37
C TYR A 126 -25.08 13.42 -13.43
N ASP A 127 -25.61 13.68 -14.62
CA ASP A 127 -27.04 13.54 -14.95
C ASP A 127 -27.23 12.20 -15.68
N ILE A 128 -27.90 11.25 -15.03
CA ILE A 128 -28.17 9.91 -15.59
C ILE A 128 -29.68 9.80 -15.83
N SER A 129 -30.09 9.49 -17.07
CA SER A 129 -31.49 9.31 -17.46
C SER A 129 -31.71 8.09 -18.34
N GLY A 130 -32.89 7.45 -18.22
CA GLY A 130 -33.29 6.26 -18.98
C GLY A 130 -33.33 4.97 -18.14
N SER A 131 -33.45 3.82 -18.80
CA SER A 131 -33.43 2.48 -18.18
C SER A 131 -32.07 1.81 -18.39
N GLY A 132 -31.52 1.17 -17.34
CA GLY A 132 -30.22 0.50 -17.41
C GLY A 132 -29.50 0.37 -16.07
N THR A 133 -28.33 -0.27 -16.09
CA THR A 133 -27.43 -0.39 -14.92
C THR A 133 -26.25 0.55 -15.07
N SER A 134 -26.00 1.38 -14.05
CA SER A 134 -24.83 2.25 -13.98
C SER A 134 -23.95 1.81 -12.81
N ASN A 135 -22.70 1.45 -13.09
CA ASN A 135 -21.73 1.02 -12.08
C ASN A 135 -20.54 2.00 -12.03
N PHE A 136 -20.27 2.54 -10.85
CA PHE A 136 -19.11 3.39 -10.57
C PHE A 136 -18.22 2.73 -9.53
N GLY A 137 -17.25 1.99 -10.04
CA GLY A 137 -16.18 1.31 -9.31
C GLY A 137 -15.40 0.49 -10.31
N ASN A 138 -14.44 -0.30 -9.83
CA ASN A 138 -13.79 -1.26 -10.69
C ASN A 138 -14.62 -2.54 -10.74
N LYS A 139 -14.53 -3.22 -11.89
CA LYS A 139 -14.95 -4.59 -12.00
C LYS A 139 -13.70 -5.46 -12.09
N TYR A 140 -13.51 -6.33 -11.11
CA TYR A 140 -12.45 -7.32 -11.12
C TYR A 140 -13.05 -8.70 -11.39
N GLU A 141 -12.80 -9.22 -12.59
CA GLU A 141 -13.19 -10.57 -13.00
C GLU A 141 -12.17 -11.63 -12.56
#